data_AF-A0A9E5T8H3-F1
#
_entry.id   AF-A0A9E5T8H3-F1
#
_cell.length_a   1.000
_cell.length_b   1.000
_cell.length_c   1.000
_cell.angle_alpha   90.00
_cell.angle_beta   90.00
_cell.angle_gamma   90.00
#
_symmetry.space_group_name_H-M   'P 1'
#
loop_
_entity.id
_entity.type
_entity.pdbx_description
1 polymer ?
#
loop_
_entity_poly.entity_id
_entity_poly.type
_entity_poly.pdbx_seq_one_letter_code
_entity_poly.pdbx_strand_id
1 'polypeptide(L)'
;VRTEEFLAAIDYPLPSPAEGRVEIRTFGGPSPWGAAGDQMLLVVVMAGPEAQGVAAPDRPIARAAELTVKFVPQSVAAYRLLGHEAVSTVGLLDGPFEFDLQPGQTCVGLFELRFRAAGGERIGRATLSWYDRDHQRQQLRLPVGRQEFAPTFEDSAGPLQAAVLMAETAELFRRSPFVDRPASSLQAVRQMADRADPALRGTPSFQDYLKFLETALRAGLR
;
A
#
# COMPACT_ATOMS: atom_id res chain seq x y z
N VAL A 1 0.53 -0.67 -18.09
CA VAL A 1 -0.26 -0.48 -16.85
C VAL A 1 0.56 -1.03 -15.71
N ARG A 2 1.09 -0.14 -14.87
CA ARG A 2 1.84 -0.55 -13.69
C ARG A 2 0.99 -0.35 -12.45
N THR A 3 1.02 -1.33 -11.53
CA THR A 3 0.28 -1.24 -10.27
C THR A 3 0.71 -0.04 -9.42
N GLU A 4 1.98 0.35 -9.51
CA GLU A 4 2.55 1.51 -8.84
C GLU A 4 1.88 2.84 -9.26
N GLU A 5 1.58 3.01 -10.55
CA GLU A 5 0.92 4.22 -11.07
C GLU A 5 -0.49 4.39 -10.48
N PHE A 6 -1.20 3.28 -10.29
CA PHE A 6 -2.54 3.29 -9.68
C PHE A 6 -2.47 3.58 -8.19
N LEU A 7 -1.49 3.00 -7.48
CA LEU A 7 -1.28 3.27 -6.06
C LEU A 7 -0.84 4.72 -5.80
N ALA A 8 -0.08 5.32 -6.72
CA ALA A 8 0.35 6.71 -6.62
C ALA A 8 -0.74 7.72 -7.03
N ALA A 9 -1.77 7.29 -7.79
CA ALA A 9 -2.83 8.16 -8.29
C ALA A 9 -3.96 8.44 -7.27
N ILE A 10 -3.94 7.79 -6.11
CA ILE A 10 -4.97 7.93 -5.08
C ILE A 10 -4.44 8.71 -3.88
N ASP A 11 -5.25 9.62 -3.34
CA ASP A 11 -4.94 10.25 -2.06
C ASP A 11 -5.37 9.31 -0.93
N TYR A 12 -4.41 8.95 -0.09
CA TYR A 12 -4.70 8.20 1.12
C TYR A 12 -5.19 9.17 2.20
N PRO A 13 -6.40 8.99 2.78
CA PRO A 13 -6.97 9.91 3.77
C PRO A 13 -6.29 9.71 5.13
N LEU A 14 -5.03 10.13 5.22
CA LEU A 14 -4.19 10.03 6.40
C LEU A 14 -3.85 11.43 6.89
N PRO A 15 -3.90 11.67 8.22
CA PRO A 15 -3.38 12.93 8.75
C PRO A 15 -1.88 13.00 8.47
N SER A 16 -1.46 14.12 7.87
CA SER A 16 -0.06 14.40 7.58
C SER A 16 0.78 14.31 8.85
N PRO A 17 2.02 13.81 8.76
CA PRO A 17 2.98 13.92 9.85
C PRO A 17 3.19 15.36 10.28
N ALA A 18 3.72 15.55 11.48
CA ALA A 18 4.21 16.85 11.89
C ALA A 18 5.28 17.37 10.91
N GLU A 19 5.39 18.69 10.83
CA GLU A 19 6.32 19.39 9.96
C GLU A 19 7.75 18.84 10.04
N GLY A 20 8.38 18.65 8.87
CA GLY A 20 9.75 18.14 8.78
C GLY A 20 9.95 16.68 9.24
N ARG A 21 8.89 15.96 9.65
CA ARG A 21 9.00 14.58 10.14
C ARG A 21 8.74 13.55 9.06
N VAL A 22 9.36 12.39 9.22
CA VAL A 22 9.04 11.19 8.45
C VAL A 22 8.30 10.23 9.37
N GLU A 23 7.22 9.65 8.88
CA GLU A 23 6.45 8.61 9.58
C GLU A 23 6.28 7.36 8.72
N ILE A 24 6.16 6.22 9.41
CA ILE A 24 5.77 4.94 8.81
C ILE A 24 4.48 4.46 9.48
N ARG A 25 3.53 3.96 8.68
CA ARG A 25 2.26 3.37 9.14
C ARG A 25 1.99 2.05 8.44
N THR A 26 1.30 1.14 9.11
CA THR A 26 0.92 -0.18 8.58
C THR A 26 -0.58 -0.39 8.73
N PHE A 27 -1.19 -1.04 7.74
CA PHE A 27 -2.60 -1.40 7.75
C PHE A 27 -2.77 -2.81 7.19
N GLY A 28 -3.39 -3.70 7.97
CA GLY A 28 -3.67 -5.08 7.57
C GLY A 28 -5.15 -5.34 7.35
N GLY A 29 -5.48 -6.29 6.47
CA GLY A 29 -6.85 -6.72 6.20
C GLY A 29 -6.90 -7.94 5.27
N PRO A 30 -8.07 -8.45 4.90
CA PRO A 30 -8.17 -9.59 3.99
C PRO A 30 -7.76 -9.21 2.56
N SER A 31 -7.24 -10.17 1.79
CA SER A 31 -7.12 -10.06 0.34
C SER A 31 -8.45 -10.46 -0.32
N PRO A 32 -9.25 -9.52 -0.85
CA PRO A 32 -10.60 -9.84 -1.30
C PRO A 32 -10.64 -10.73 -2.54
N TRP A 33 -9.59 -10.66 -3.36
CA TRP A 33 -9.42 -11.47 -4.57
C TRP A 33 -8.31 -12.53 -4.42
N GLY A 34 -7.71 -12.60 -3.24
CA GLY A 34 -6.73 -13.59 -2.79
C GLY A 34 -7.23 -15.03 -2.81
N ALA A 35 -6.36 -16.00 -2.52
CA ALA A 35 -6.87 -17.29 -2.09
C ALA A 35 -7.57 -17.13 -0.73
N ALA A 36 -8.49 -18.04 -0.38
CA ALA A 36 -9.18 -17.99 0.89
C ALA A 36 -8.19 -17.92 2.07
N GLY A 37 -8.31 -16.87 2.89
CA GLY A 37 -7.43 -16.61 4.04
C GLY A 37 -6.17 -15.82 3.74
N ASP A 38 -5.86 -15.51 2.47
CA ASP A 38 -4.80 -14.57 2.12
C ASP A 38 -5.15 -13.16 2.65
N GLN A 39 -4.13 -12.40 3.01
CA GLN A 39 -4.21 -11.10 3.68
C GLN A 39 -3.49 -10.04 2.86
N MET A 40 -3.77 -8.77 3.14
CA MET A 40 -3.11 -7.61 2.58
C MET A 40 -2.42 -6.83 3.68
N LEU A 41 -1.22 -6.33 3.39
CA LEU A 41 -0.50 -5.40 4.24
C LEU A 41 -0.10 -4.18 3.41
N LEU A 42 -0.63 -3.02 3.76
CA LEU A 42 -0.18 -1.74 3.25
C LEU A 42 0.85 -1.15 4.22
N VAL A 43 2.01 -0.76 3.69
CA VAL A 43 3.01 0.03 4.39
C VAL A 43 3.05 1.40 3.75
N VAL A 44 2.81 2.45 4.54
CA VAL A 44 2.80 3.84 4.07
C VAL A 44 3.96 4.58 4.72
N VAL A 45 4.75 5.29 3.93
CA VAL A 45 5.79 6.19 4.39
C VAL A 45 5.42 7.61 3.96
N MET A 46 5.40 8.54 4.91
CA MET A 46 4.98 9.92 4.67
C MET A 46 6.04 10.88 5.17
N ALA A 47 6.26 11.95 4.41
CA ALA A 47 6.98 13.13 4.87
C ALA A 47 5.99 14.25 5.20
N GLY A 48 6.16 14.87 6.36
CA GLY A 48 5.42 16.06 6.77
C GLY A 48 5.64 17.23 5.79
N PRO A 49 4.76 18.24 5.84
CA PRO A 49 4.93 19.44 5.04
C PRO A 49 6.15 20.24 5.47
N GLU A 50 6.53 21.19 4.62
CA GLU A 50 7.57 22.17 4.92
C GLU A 50 7.07 23.21 5.94
N ALA A 51 8.01 23.75 6.73
CA ALA A 51 7.78 24.93 7.53
C ALA A 51 7.33 26.12 6.69
N GLN A 52 6.26 26.78 7.12
CA GLN A 52 5.87 28.04 6.51
C GLN A 52 7.00 29.08 6.70
N GLY A 53 7.54 29.59 5.59
CA GLY A 53 8.60 30.61 5.58
C GLY A 53 10.02 30.11 5.31
N VAL A 54 10.24 28.80 5.13
CA VAL A 54 11.54 28.26 4.71
C VAL A 54 11.53 28.02 3.20
N ALA A 55 12.25 28.86 2.46
CA ALA A 55 12.48 28.64 1.03
C ALA A 55 13.57 27.57 0.83
N ALA A 56 13.15 26.32 0.63
CA ALA A 56 14.00 25.30 -0.01
C ALA A 56 13.14 24.20 -0.66
N PRO A 57 12.47 24.46 -1.80
CA PRO A 57 11.63 23.47 -2.47
C PRO A 57 12.41 22.29 -3.11
N ASP A 58 13.74 22.29 -3.08
CA ASP A 58 14.57 21.33 -3.83
C ASP A 58 15.31 20.29 -2.98
N ARG A 59 15.06 20.22 -1.66
CA ARG A 59 15.75 19.24 -0.80
C ARG A 59 14.80 18.25 -0.10
N PRO A 60 15.00 16.93 -0.30
CA PRO A 60 14.17 15.93 0.34
C PRO A 60 14.29 15.99 1.87
N ILE A 61 13.18 15.71 2.56
CA ILE A 61 13.16 15.49 4.02
C ILE A 61 13.80 14.14 4.34
N ALA A 62 13.58 13.15 3.48
CA ALA A 62 14.21 11.83 3.58
C ALA A 62 14.98 11.52 2.30
N ARG A 63 16.32 11.45 2.40
CA ARG A 63 17.18 11.10 1.26
C ARG A 63 17.68 9.67 1.38
N ALA A 64 17.77 8.98 0.24
CA ALA A 64 18.16 7.58 0.15
C ALA A 64 17.40 6.74 1.19
N ALA A 65 16.08 6.95 1.22
CA ALA A 65 15.21 6.25 2.14
C ALA A 65 15.10 4.79 1.69
N GLU A 66 15.46 3.88 2.58
CA GLU A 66 15.43 2.44 2.41
C GLU A 66 14.30 1.86 3.26
N LEU A 67 13.24 1.36 2.62
CA LEU A 67 12.20 0.59 3.29
C LEU A 67 12.46 -0.91 3.13
N THR A 68 12.54 -1.62 4.25
CA THR A 68 12.63 -3.09 4.28
C THR A 68 11.47 -3.67 5.08
N VAL A 69 10.78 -4.66 4.54
CA VAL A 69 9.75 -5.42 5.26
C VAL A 69 10.22 -6.86 5.42
N LYS A 70 10.37 -7.32 6.67
CA LYS A 70 10.76 -8.70 6.98
C LYS A 70 9.61 -9.42 7.68
N PHE A 71 9.18 -10.53 7.09
CA PHE A 71 8.15 -11.38 7.66
C PHE A 71 8.75 -12.50 8.52
N VAL A 72 8.03 -12.91 9.56
CA VAL A 72 8.39 -14.07 10.38
C VAL A 72 8.00 -15.34 9.61
N PRO A 73 8.95 -16.23 9.24
CA PRO A 73 8.65 -17.40 8.41
C PRO A 73 7.68 -18.40 9.04
N GLN A 74 7.61 -18.41 10.38
CA GLN A 74 6.65 -19.22 11.14
C GLN A 74 5.22 -18.67 11.06
N SER A 75 5.05 -17.38 10.72
CA SER A 75 3.75 -16.71 10.62
C SER A 75 3.29 -16.51 9.18
N VAL A 76 4.21 -16.25 8.26
CA VAL A 76 3.93 -15.99 6.85
C VAL A 76 4.53 -17.09 5.99
N ALA A 77 3.68 -17.83 5.30
CA ALA A 77 4.07 -18.96 4.44
C ALA A 77 4.57 -18.50 3.08
N ALA A 78 3.97 -17.44 2.55
CA ALA A 78 4.33 -16.80 1.29
C ALA A 78 3.89 -15.34 1.32
N TYR A 79 4.53 -14.51 0.50
CA TYR A 79 4.08 -13.16 0.24
C TYR A 79 4.46 -12.76 -1.18
N ARG A 80 3.76 -11.76 -1.73
CA ARG A 80 4.16 -11.03 -2.93
C ARG A 80 3.97 -9.54 -2.71
N LEU A 81 4.75 -8.74 -3.43
CA LEU A 81 4.58 -7.30 -3.50
C LEU A 81 3.74 -6.91 -4.72
N LEU A 82 2.88 -5.92 -4.51
CA LEU A 82 2.06 -5.24 -5.48
C LEU A 82 2.56 -3.79 -5.60
N GLY A 83 2.94 -3.34 -6.81
CA GLY A 83 3.32 -1.93 -7.01
C GLY A 83 4.82 -1.60 -6.99
N HIS A 84 5.70 -2.58 -7.16
CA HIS A 84 7.08 -2.39 -7.62
C HIS A 84 7.40 -3.67 -8.39
N GLU A 85 7.91 -3.59 -9.63
CA GLU A 85 7.89 -4.69 -10.61
C GLU A 85 8.07 -6.07 -9.95
N ALA A 86 6.97 -6.83 -9.86
CA ALA A 86 6.88 -8.02 -9.04
C ALA A 86 7.67 -9.16 -9.69
N VAL A 87 8.98 -9.17 -9.48
CA VAL A 87 9.87 -10.29 -9.83
C VAL A 87 10.22 -11.04 -8.55
N SER A 88 9.25 -11.77 -7.99
CA SER A 88 9.57 -13.02 -7.31
C SER A 88 8.39 -13.98 -7.31
N THR A 89 8.53 -15.00 -8.15
CA THR A 89 7.83 -16.27 -7.98
C THR A 89 8.43 -16.90 -6.72
N VAL A 90 7.73 -16.80 -5.59
CA VAL A 90 8.15 -17.34 -4.28
C VAL A 90 9.24 -16.53 -3.56
N GLY A 91 8.81 -15.63 -2.67
CA GLY A 91 9.45 -15.45 -1.36
C GLY A 91 10.82 -14.76 -1.27
N LEU A 92 11.31 -14.05 -2.28
CA LEU A 92 12.49 -13.18 -2.12
C LEU A 92 12.31 -11.85 -2.85
N LEU A 93 11.94 -10.80 -2.09
CA LEU A 93 12.49 -9.48 -2.38
C LEU A 93 13.81 -9.41 -1.61
N ASP A 94 14.92 -9.68 -2.29
CA ASP A 94 16.25 -9.49 -1.72
C ASP A 94 16.68 -8.04 -1.94
N GLY A 95 15.99 -7.09 -1.31
CA GLY A 95 16.42 -5.70 -1.36
C GLY A 95 15.50 -4.71 -0.64
N PRO A 96 16.05 -3.60 -0.11
CA PRO A 96 15.26 -2.47 0.33
C PRO A 96 14.59 -1.76 -0.86
N PHE A 97 13.43 -1.14 -0.64
CA PHE A 97 12.90 -0.14 -1.55
C PHE A 97 13.64 1.17 -1.32
N GLU A 98 14.26 1.71 -2.37
CA GLU A 98 14.98 2.97 -2.31
C GLU A 98 14.17 4.10 -2.96
N PHE A 99 14.01 5.21 -2.25
CA PHE A 99 13.33 6.40 -2.74
C PHE A 99 13.79 7.65 -1.97
N ASP A 100 13.55 8.82 -2.56
CA ASP A 100 13.63 10.10 -1.85
C ASP A 100 12.21 10.59 -1.52
N LEU A 101 12.03 11.22 -0.37
CA LEU A 101 10.78 11.88 0.02
C LEU A 101 10.96 13.38 0.09
N GLN A 102 10.25 14.09 -0.79
CA GLN A 102 10.06 15.53 -0.70
C GLN A 102 9.01 15.89 0.37
N PRO A 103 8.98 17.15 0.83
CA PRO A 103 7.93 17.61 1.74
C PRO A 103 6.52 17.29 1.24
N GLY A 104 5.69 16.74 2.14
CA GLY A 104 4.31 16.36 1.83
C GLY A 104 4.14 15.10 0.97
N GLN A 105 5.23 14.46 0.50
CA GLN A 105 5.10 13.25 -0.30
C GLN A 105 4.77 12.01 0.52
N THR A 106 4.12 11.07 -0.15
CA THR A 106 3.77 9.75 0.37
C THR A 106 4.28 8.68 -0.57
N CYS A 107 4.84 7.61 0.00
CA CYS A 107 5.25 6.40 -0.70
C CYS A 107 4.52 5.20 -0.07
N VAL A 108 4.13 4.23 -0.89
CA VAL A 108 3.40 3.04 -0.44
C VAL A 108 4.02 1.75 -0.96
N GLY A 109 4.02 0.73 -0.11
CA GLY A 109 4.28 -0.65 -0.49
C GLY A 109 3.10 -1.52 -0.10
N LEU A 110 2.52 -2.25 -1.05
CA LEU A 110 1.38 -3.13 -0.82
C LEU A 110 1.80 -4.59 -0.96
N PHE A 111 1.50 -5.43 0.02
CA PHE A 111 1.84 -6.84 0.02
C PHE A 111 0.59 -7.70 0.11
N GLU A 112 0.55 -8.79 -0.64
CA GLU A 112 -0.38 -9.90 -0.39
C GLU A 112 0.37 -11.00 0.36
N LEU A 113 -0.19 -11.47 1.47
CA LEU A 113 0.43 -12.39 2.43
C LEU A 113 -0.42 -13.66 2.56
N ARG A 114 0.24 -14.81 2.63
CA ARG A 114 -0.38 -16.06 3.06
C ARG A 114 0.06 -16.39 4.47
N PHE A 115 -0.87 -16.32 5.42
CA PHE A 115 -0.59 -16.70 6.80
C PHE A 115 -0.49 -18.22 6.96
N ARG A 116 0.35 -18.66 7.90
CA ARG A 116 0.33 -20.02 8.42
C ARG A 116 -0.74 -20.12 9.51
N ALA A 117 -1.54 -21.19 9.46
CA ALA A 117 -2.60 -21.45 10.44
C ALA A 117 -2.07 -21.52 11.89
N ALA A 118 -0.90 -22.13 12.09
CA ALA A 118 -0.23 -22.22 13.40
C ALA A 118 0.75 -21.05 13.68
N GLY A 119 0.67 -19.96 12.91
CA GLY A 119 1.57 -18.81 13.04
C GLY A 119 1.25 -17.97 14.29
N GLY A 120 2.27 -17.42 14.94
CA GLY A 120 2.10 -16.59 16.13
C GLY A 120 1.52 -15.19 15.85
N GLU A 121 1.41 -14.38 16.90
CA GLU A 121 0.89 -13.00 16.85
C GLU A 121 1.79 -12.04 16.07
N ARG A 122 3.10 -12.31 16.02
CA ARG A 122 4.04 -11.48 15.29
C ARG A 122 4.08 -11.90 13.83
N ILE A 123 3.73 -10.98 12.93
CA ILE A 123 3.73 -11.20 11.48
C ILE A 123 5.06 -10.78 10.87
N GLY A 124 5.62 -9.65 11.29
CA GLY A 124 6.84 -9.13 10.72
C GLY A 124 7.29 -7.81 11.33
N ARG A 125 8.09 -7.07 10.55
CA ARG A 125 8.56 -5.72 10.88
C ARG A 125 8.85 -4.94 9.61
N ALA A 126 8.34 -3.72 9.54
CA ALA A 126 8.78 -2.72 8.58
C ALA A 126 9.90 -1.88 9.20
N THR A 127 10.96 -1.62 8.43
CA THR A 127 12.11 -0.80 8.85
C THR A 127 12.39 0.22 7.78
N LEU A 128 12.35 1.49 8.15
CA LEU A 128 12.69 2.61 7.29
C LEU A 128 14.00 3.21 7.78
N SER A 129 14.98 3.39 6.90
CA SER A 129 16.22 4.11 7.22
C SER A 129 16.44 5.20 6.19
N TRP A 130 16.91 6.39 6.57
CA TRP A 130 17.14 7.49 5.63
C TRP A 130 18.21 8.45 6.15
N TYR A 131 18.67 9.36 5.30
CA TYR A 131 19.45 10.53 5.73
C TYR A 131 18.54 11.76 5.81
N ASP A 132 18.56 12.44 6.94
CA ASP A 132 17.88 13.72 7.10
C ASP A 132 18.66 14.88 6.44
N ARG A 133 18.17 16.11 6.65
CA ARG A 133 18.76 17.33 6.09
C ARG A 133 20.11 17.70 6.69
N ASP A 134 20.45 17.17 7.86
CA ASP A 134 21.75 17.36 8.50
C ASP A 134 22.71 16.20 8.15
N HIS A 135 22.33 15.39 7.15
CA HIS A 135 23.04 14.20 6.72
C HIS A 135 23.20 13.15 7.84
N GLN A 136 22.36 13.20 8.88
CA GLN A 136 22.35 12.20 9.93
C GLN A 136 21.48 11.03 9.52
N ARG A 137 21.96 9.82 9.81
CA ARG A 137 21.21 8.59 9.52
C ARG A 137 20.12 8.40 10.57
N GLN A 138 18.89 8.36 10.10
CA GLN A 138 17.69 8.11 10.90
C GLN A 138 17.15 6.71 10.62
N GLN A 139 16.42 6.15 11.58
CA GLN A 139 15.76 4.85 11.41
C GLN A 139 14.47 4.74 12.24
N LEU A 140 13.42 4.21 11.61
CA LEU A 140 12.17 3.80 12.26
C LEU A 140 11.98 2.30 12.09
N ARG A 141 11.43 1.67 13.14
CA ARG A 141 11.13 0.23 13.17
C ARG A 141 9.71 0.05 13.68
N LEU A 142 8.84 -0.44 12.81
CA LEU A 142 7.44 -0.69 13.13
C LEU A 142 7.19 -2.20 13.14
N PRO A 143 6.97 -2.83 14.32
CA PRO A 143 6.53 -4.22 14.35
C PRO A 143 5.16 -4.34 13.67
N VAL A 144 4.93 -5.48 13.01
CA VAL A 144 3.64 -5.81 12.41
C VAL A 144 3.09 -7.04 13.11
N GLY A 145 1.96 -6.87 13.80
CA GLY A 145 1.23 -7.90 14.52
C GLY A 145 -0.03 -8.37 13.80
N ARG A 146 -0.52 -9.55 14.17
CA ARG A 146 -1.73 -10.16 13.61
C ARG A 146 -2.98 -9.34 13.94
N GLN A 147 -3.00 -8.70 15.10
CA GLN A 147 -4.05 -7.80 15.54
C GLN A 147 -4.23 -6.54 14.65
N GLU A 148 -3.25 -6.20 13.81
CA GLU A 148 -3.36 -5.08 12.84
C GLU A 148 -4.17 -5.46 11.60
N PHE A 149 -4.55 -6.74 11.46
CA PHE A 149 -5.31 -7.24 10.32
C PHE A 149 -6.79 -7.24 10.66
N ALA A 150 -7.54 -6.34 10.01
CA ALA A 150 -8.98 -6.31 10.10
C ALA A 150 -9.59 -7.63 9.59
N PRO A 151 -10.72 -8.08 10.17
CA PRO A 151 -11.33 -9.35 9.78
C PRO A 151 -12.07 -9.27 8.44
N THR A 152 -12.50 -8.07 8.02
CA THR A 152 -13.24 -7.84 6.78
C THR A 152 -12.65 -6.66 6.00
N PHE A 153 -13.04 -6.53 4.73
CA PHE A 153 -12.63 -5.40 3.90
C PHE A 153 -13.21 -4.09 4.47
N GLU A 154 -14.46 -4.11 4.89
CA GLU A 154 -15.17 -2.96 5.45
C GLU A 154 -14.57 -2.49 6.78
N ASP A 155 -14.06 -3.42 7.60
CA ASP A 155 -13.36 -3.10 8.85
C ASP A 155 -11.90 -2.67 8.64
N SER A 156 -11.36 -2.85 7.42
CA SER A 156 -10.00 -2.44 7.10
C SER A 156 -9.89 -0.92 7.04
N ALA A 157 -8.72 -0.38 7.38
CA ALA A 157 -8.49 1.07 7.29
C ALA A 157 -8.73 1.58 5.85
N GLY A 158 -9.36 2.74 5.71
CA GLY A 158 -9.64 3.37 4.40
C GLY A 158 -8.44 3.39 3.44
N PRO A 159 -7.22 3.72 3.88
CA PRO A 159 -6.04 3.63 3.03
C PRO A 159 -5.76 2.23 2.45
N LEU A 160 -5.96 1.18 3.24
CA LEU A 160 -5.82 -0.19 2.74
C LEU A 160 -6.92 -0.52 1.74
N GLN A 161 -8.18 -0.14 2.03
CA GLN A 161 -9.29 -0.35 1.11
C GLN A 161 -9.01 0.30 -0.25
N ALA A 162 -8.50 1.53 -0.26
CA ALA A 162 -8.09 2.24 -1.46
C ALA A 162 -6.99 1.50 -2.23
N ALA A 163 -5.90 1.13 -1.54
CA ALA A 163 -4.76 0.44 -2.16
C ALA A 163 -5.16 -0.90 -2.78
N VAL A 164 -6.02 -1.66 -2.10
CA VAL A 164 -6.53 -2.95 -2.55
C VAL A 164 -7.36 -2.81 -3.82
N LEU A 165 -8.25 -1.82 -3.88
CA LEU A 165 -9.06 -1.52 -5.07
C LEU A 165 -8.19 -1.04 -6.26
N MET A 166 -7.24 -0.14 -6.01
CA MET A 166 -6.29 0.34 -7.02
C MET A 166 -5.47 -0.81 -7.61
N ALA A 167 -4.94 -1.67 -6.73
CA ALA A 167 -4.09 -2.77 -7.13
C ALA A 167 -4.84 -3.78 -7.97
N GLU A 168 -6.02 -4.23 -7.55
CA GLU A 168 -6.82 -5.17 -8.33
C GLU A 168 -7.19 -4.60 -9.70
N THR A 169 -7.57 -3.32 -9.76
CA THR A 169 -7.84 -2.65 -11.04
C THR A 169 -6.63 -2.72 -11.95
N ALA A 170 -5.45 -2.34 -11.47
CA ALA A 170 -4.22 -2.40 -12.27
C ALA A 170 -3.90 -3.83 -12.74
N GLU A 171 -4.10 -4.83 -11.88
CA GLU A 171 -3.89 -6.24 -12.19
C GLU A 171 -4.83 -6.74 -13.29
N LEU A 172 -6.10 -6.33 -13.28
CA LEU A 172 -7.09 -6.62 -14.33
C LEU A 172 -6.70 -5.99 -15.67
N PHE A 173 -6.35 -4.70 -15.66
CA PHE A 173 -5.97 -3.98 -16.87
C PHE A 173 -4.67 -4.53 -17.50
N ARG A 174 -3.72 -4.99 -16.68
CA ARG A 174 -2.47 -5.59 -17.17
C ARG A 174 -2.58 -7.09 -17.48
N ARG A 175 -3.77 -7.70 -17.30
CA ARG A 175 -4.01 -9.14 -17.47
C ARG A 175 -3.03 -10.01 -16.69
N SER A 176 -2.88 -9.68 -15.41
CA SER A 176 -1.99 -10.41 -14.52
C SER A 176 -2.34 -11.91 -14.45
N PRO A 177 -1.37 -12.84 -14.39
CA PRO A 177 -1.67 -14.24 -14.12
C PRO A 177 -2.30 -14.46 -12.73
N PHE A 178 -2.25 -13.45 -11.85
CA PHE A 178 -2.86 -13.50 -10.53
C PHE A 178 -4.34 -13.11 -10.52
N VAL A 179 -4.89 -12.57 -11.63
CA VAL A 179 -6.33 -12.24 -11.77
C VAL A 179 -7.13 -13.26 -12.57
N ASP A 180 -6.53 -14.38 -12.98
CA ASP A 180 -7.24 -15.48 -13.64
C ASP A 180 -8.02 -16.32 -12.60
N ARG A 181 -8.77 -15.62 -11.75
CA ARG A 181 -9.59 -16.15 -10.67
C ARG A 181 -11.04 -15.80 -10.97
N PRO A 182 -12.01 -16.73 -10.82
CA PRO A 182 -13.41 -16.50 -11.20
C PRO A 182 -14.08 -15.29 -10.53
N ALA A 183 -13.53 -14.79 -9.42
CA ALA A 183 -14.07 -13.68 -8.65
C ALA A 183 -13.50 -12.29 -9.04
N SER A 184 -12.43 -12.22 -9.84
CA SER A 184 -11.77 -10.98 -10.24
C SER A 184 -12.41 -10.42 -11.51
N SER A 185 -13.01 -9.23 -11.42
CA SER A 185 -13.54 -8.49 -12.58
C SER A 185 -13.67 -7.00 -12.24
N LEU A 186 -13.71 -6.14 -13.26
CA LEU A 186 -13.96 -4.71 -13.04
C LEU A 186 -15.32 -4.46 -12.37
N GLN A 187 -16.31 -5.32 -12.64
CA GLN A 187 -17.62 -5.23 -12.00
C GLN A 187 -17.56 -5.57 -10.51
N ALA A 188 -16.82 -6.61 -10.13
CA ALA A 188 -16.62 -6.97 -8.72
C ALA A 188 -15.85 -5.87 -7.97
N VAL A 189 -14.82 -5.29 -8.59
CA VAL A 189 -14.08 -4.14 -8.03
C VAL A 189 -15.01 -2.95 -7.82
N ARG A 190 -15.86 -2.62 -8.81
CA ARG A 190 -16.83 -1.53 -8.70
C ARG A 190 -17.84 -1.74 -7.58
N GLN A 191 -18.35 -2.97 -7.40
CA GLN A 191 -19.27 -3.32 -6.32
C GLN A 191 -18.59 -3.26 -4.93
N MET A 192 -17.32 -3.62 -4.86
CA MET A 192 -16.55 -3.51 -3.62
C MET A 192 -16.26 -2.05 -3.26
N ALA A 193 -16.00 -1.20 -4.26
CA ALA A 193 -15.78 0.23 -4.07
C ALA A 193 -17.01 0.96 -3.48
N ASP A 194 -18.24 0.48 -3.73
CA ASP A 194 -19.46 1.01 -3.10
C ASP A 194 -19.50 0.80 -1.58
N ARG A 195 -18.84 -0.26 -1.10
CA ARG A 195 -18.76 -0.63 0.32
C ARG A 195 -17.55 0.00 1.03
N ALA A 196 -16.75 0.78 0.31
CA ALA A 196 -15.59 1.44 0.89
C ALA A 196 -16.00 2.51 1.92
N ASP A 197 -15.07 2.80 2.82
CA ASP A 197 -15.20 3.79 3.89
C ASP A 197 -15.79 5.12 3.36
N PRO A 198 -16.81 5.70 4.03
CA PRO A 198 -17.44 6.93 3.56
C PRO A 198 -16.48 8.13 3.43
N ALA A 199 -15.48 8.25 4.31
CA ALA A 199 -14.51 9.32 4.23
C ALA A 199 -13.59 9.15 3.01
N LEU A 200 -13.14 7.91 2.74
CA LEU A 200 -12.42 7.60 1.49
C LEU A 200 -13.27 7.94 0.27
N ARG A 201 -14.55 7.52 0.25
CA ARG A 201 -15.48 7.85 -0.83
C ARG A 201 -15.69 9.35 -1.00
N GLY A 202 -15.54 10.15 0.05
CA GLY A 202 -15.63 11.61 -0.04
C GLY A 202 -14.42 12.29 -0.71
N THR A 203 -13.31 11.60 -0.92
CA THR A 203 -12.09 12.20 -1.48
C THR A 203 -12.21 12.43 -3.00
N PRO A 204 -11.66 13.54 -3.54
CA PRO A 204 -11.70 13.82 -4.98
C PRO A 204 -11.05 12.73 -5.84
N SER A 205 -9.87 12.25 -5.46
CA SER A 205 -9.15 11.21 -6.21
C SER A 205 -9.89 9.88 -6.23
N PHE A 206 -10.56 9.49 -5.13
CA PHE A 206 -11.41 8.29 -5.14
C PHE A 206 -12.64 8.46 -6.02
N GLN A 207 -13.25 9.64 -6.04
CA GLN A 207 -14.36 9.95 -6.95
C GLN A 207 -13.93 9.89 -8.42
N ASP A 208 -12.74 10.38 -8.75
CA ASP A 208 -12.20 10.29 -10.11
C ASP A 208 -11.87 8.85 -10.49
N TYR A 209 -11.38 8.04 -9.56
CA TYR A 209 -11.24 6.60 -9.74
C TYR A 209 -12.58 5.89 -10.01
N LEU A 210 -13.66 6.24 -9.29
CA LEU A 210 -14.98 5.67 -9.53
C LEU A 210 -15.49 6.01 -10.94
N LYS A 211 -15.31 7.25 -11.39
CA LYS A 211 -15.64 7.66 -12.77
C LYS A 211 -14.82 6.89 -13.81
N PHE A 212 -13.54 6.67 -13.53
CA PHE A 212 -12.65 5.87 -14.38
C PHE A 212 -13.17 4.43 -14.52
N LEU A 213 -13.51 3.76 -13.40
CA LEU A 213 -14.09 2.41 -13.43
C LEU A 213 -15.39 2.36 -14.24
N GLU A 214 -16.28 3.32 -14.05
CA GLU A 214 -17.54 3.40 -14.79
C GLU A 214 -17.33 3.56 -16.29
N THR A 215 -16.36 4.39 -16.67
CA THR A 215 -15.98 4.59 -18.08
C THR A 215 -15.42 3.29 -18.67
N ALA A 216 -14.54 2.60 -17.95
CA ALA A 216 -13.97 1.32 -18.36
C ALA A 216 -15.06 0.25 -18.58
N LEU A 217 -16.01 0.13 -17.65
CA LEU A 217 -17.14 -0.80 -17.74
C LEU A 217 -18.04 -0.48 -18.95
N ARG A 218 -18.35 0.79 -19.19
CA ARG A 218 -19.14 1.21 -20.36
C ARG A 218 -18.43 0.94 -21.68
N ALA A 219 -17.10 0.99 -21.71
CA ALA A 219 -16.29 0.61 -22.85
C ALA A 219 -16.23 -0.91 -23.09
N GLY A 220 -16.87 -1.72 -22.24
CA GLY A 220 -16.92 -3.18 -22.37
C GLY A 220 -15.66 -3.89 -21.88
N LEU A 221 -14.80 -3.21 -21.12
CA LEU A 221 -13.68 -3.85 -20.43
C LEU A 221 -14.24 -4.72 -19.31
N ARG A 222 -13.77 -5.97 -19.22
CA ARG A 222 -14.20 -6.97 -18.24
C ARG A 222 -13.11 -7.18 -17.20
#